data_AF-A3X9N6-F1
#
_entry.id   AF-A3X9N6-F1
#
_cell.length_a   1.000
_cell.length_b   1.000
_cell.length_c   1.000
_cell.angle_alpha   90.00
_cell.angle_beta   90.00
_cell.angle_gamma   90.00
#
_symmetry.space_group_name_H-M   'P 1'
#
loop_
_entity.id
_entity.type
_entity.pdbx_description
1 polymer ?
#
loop_
_entity_poly.entity_id
_entity_poly.type
_entity_poly.pdbx_seq_one_letter_code
_entity_poly.pdbx_strand_id
1 'polypeptide(L)'
;MLSTYSQFRGPQKAQNVWAGAMLASTREGDCGPCVQLIVDMALEAGVPTDQIARCLTGHAKSAGDVGLGFRFANAAIADAPELEMLREEIKTRFGETALVAASFAASSGRIYPVLKRSLGFGQACSLVTIQDEPVKVLRQT
;
A
#
# COMPACT_ATOMS: atom_id res chain seq x y z
N MET A 1 -16.39 -14.94 -1.94
CA MET A 1 -14.99 -15.35 -1.61
C MET A 1 -13.96 -14.27 -1.91
N LEU A 2 -13.93 -13.64 -3.10
CA LEU A 2 -12.96 -12.55 -3.38
C LEU A 2 -13.06 -11.33 -2.44
N SER A 3 -14.27 -11.01 -1.97
CA SER A 3 -14.51 -9.93 -0.98
C SER A 3 -13.62 -10.07 0.26
N THR A 4 -13.50 -11.29 0.82
CA THR A 4 -12.71 -11.54 2.03
C THR A 4 -11.21 -11.40 1.78
N TYR A 5 -10.75 -11.69 0.55
CA TYR A 5 -9.32 -11.67 0.19
C TYR A 5 -8.74 -10.26 0.19
N SER A 6 -9.43 -9.27 -0.39
CA SER A 6 -8.92 -7.89 -0.44
C SER A 6 -9.35 -7.02 0.75
N GLN A 7 -10.27 -7.50 1.59
CA GLN A 7 -10.83 -6.73 2.72
C GLN A 7 -10.27 -7.16 4.08
N PHE A 8 -9.47 -8.22 4.16
CA PHE A 8 -8.88 -8.63 5.43
C PHE A 8 -7.81 -7.64 5.89
N ARG A 9 -8.16 -6.82 6.90
CA ARG A 9 -7.28 -5.76 7.44
C ARG A 9 -6.46 -6.19 8.66
N GLY A 10 -6.73 -7.37 9.21
CA GLY A 10 -6.07 -7.85 10.42
C GLY A 10 -6.41 -7.00 11.67
N PRO A 11 -5.55 -7.00 12.70
CA PRO A 11 -5.82 -6.29 13.95
C PRO A 11 -5.67 -4.78 13.81
N GLN A 12 -6.48 -4.00 14.55
CA GLN A 12 -6.48 -2.53 14.50
C GLN A 12 -5.08 -1.91 14.69
N LYS A 13 -4.27 -2.47 15.60
CA LYS A 13 -2.91 -2.00 15.88
C LYS A 13 -1.97 -2.05 14.65
N ALA A 14 -2.32 -2.83 13.62
CA ALA A 14 -1.55 -2.96 12.39
C ALA A 14 -2.16 -2.20 11.21
N GLN A 15 -3.16 -1.34 11.42
CA GLN A 15 -3.88 -0.63 10.34
C GLN A 15 -2.93 0.12 9.39
N ASN A 16 -1.87 0.72 9.94
CA ASN A 16 -0.93 1.54 9.17
C ASN A 16 -0.04 0.67 8.29
N VAL A 17 0.37 -0.51 8.78
CA VAL A 17 1.12 -1.50 7.99
C VAL A 17 0.25 -2.01 6.85
N TRP A 18 -1.01 -2.34 7.10
CA TRP A 18 -1.96 -2.74 6.05
C TRP A 18 -2.13 -1.63 5.00
N ALA A 19 -2.33 -0.39 5.44
CA ALA A 19 -2.51 0.75 4.54
C ALA A 19 -1.28 0.99 3.65
N GLY A 20 -0.08 0.90 4.23
CA GLY A 20 1.17 0.98 3.48
C GLY A 20 1.30 -0.12 2.43
N ALA A 21 0.97 -1.36 2.79
CA ALA A 21 1.04 -2.49 1.87
C ALA A 21 0.04 -2.37 0.70
N MET A 22 -1.20 -1.95 0.99
CA MET A 22 -2.20 -1.64 -0.04
C MET A 22 -1.71 -0.53 -0.98
N LEU A 23 -1.18 0.55 -0.40
CA LEU A 23 -0.71 1.71 -1.16
C LEU A 23 0.43 1.34 -2.13
N ALA A 24 1.41 0.55 -1.67
CA ALA A 24 2.49 0.05 -2.51
C ALA A 24 1.98 -0.83 -3.65
N SER A 25 1.13 -1.82 -3.35
CA SER A 25 0.58 -2.74 -4.34
C SER A 25 -0.28 -2.04 -5.39
N THR A 26 -1.13 -1.10 -4.97
CA THR A 26 -1.96 -0.32 -5.90
C THR A 26 -1.13 0.63 -6.76
N ARG A 27 -0.06 1.23 -6.19
CA ARG A 27 0.88 2.06 -6.95
C ARG A 27 1.64 1.25 -8.00
N GLU A 28 2.08 0.04 -7.67
CA GLU A 28 2.73 -0.87 -8.62
C GLU A 28 1.82 -1.16 -9.82
N GLY A 29 0.51 -1.25 -9.60
CA GLY A 29 -0.50 -1.34 -10.64
C GLY A 29 -0.64 -0.10 -11.56
N ASP A 30 0.16 0.97 -11.41
CA ASP A 30 0.24 2.19 -12.23
C ASP A 30 -1.15 2.75 -12.65
N CYS A 31 -2.06 2.85 -11.67
CA CYS A 31 -3.39 3.44 -11.83
C CYS A 31 -3.56 4.60 -10.85
N GLY A 32 -3.37 5.84 -11.32
CA GLY A 32 -3.45 7.04 -10.49
C GLY A 32 -4.77 7.16 -9.69
N PRO A 33 -5.95 7.06 -10.33
CA PRO A 33 -7.23 7.08 -9.62
C PRO A 33 -7.40 5.94 -8.60
N CYS A 34 -6.75 4.80 -8.82
CA CYS A 34 -6.77 3.70 -7.85
C CYS A 34 -5.91 4.04 -6.62
N VAL A 35 -4.74 4.66 -6.84
CA VAL A 35 -3.91 5.15 -5.73
C VAL A 35 -4.63 6.22 -4.93
N GLN A 36 -5.31 7.17 -5.60
CA GLN A 36 -6.14 8.18 -4.94
C GLN A 36 -7.18 7.54 -4.02
N LEU A 37 -7.93 6.56 -4.52
CA LEU A 37 -8.94 5.86 -3.73
C LEU A 37 -8.34 5.22 -2.46
N ILE A 38 -7.16 4.60 -2.56
CA ILE A 38 -6.50 4.01 -1.38
C ILE A 38 -6.01 5.09 -0.41
N VAL A 39 -5.55 6.24 -0.91
CA VAL A 39 -5.21 7.40 -0.07
C VAL A 39 -6.45 7.89 0.67
N ASP A 40 -7.57 8.10 -0.01
CA ASP A 40 -8.82 8.57 0.61
C ASP A 40 -9.27 7.61 1.71
N MET A 41 -9.30 6.30 1.41
CA MET A 41 -9.64 5.26 2.39
C MET A 41 -8.68 5.21 3.60
N ALA A 42 -7.41 5.52 3.39
CA ALA A 42 -6.41 5.56 4.47
C ALA A 42 -6.63 6.80 5.35
N LEU A 43 -6.89 7.96 4.74
CA LEU A 43 -7.19 9.19 5.47
C LEU A 43 -8.47 9.06 6.30
N GLU A 44 -9.53 8.48 5.74
CA GLU A 44 -10.78 8.17 6.45
C GLU A 44 -10.55 7.24 7.66
N ALA A 45 -9.58 6.32 7.56
CA ALA A 45 -9.19 5.43 8.64
C ALA A 45 -8.20 6.06 9.66
N GLY A 46 -7.89 7.35 9.53
CA GLY A 46 -6.98 8.07 10.42
C GLY A 46 -5.51 7.71 10.24
N VAL A 47 -5.11 7.20 9.07
CA VAL A 47 -3.69 6.93 8.77
C VAL A 47 -2.95 8.27 8.62
N PRO A 48 -1.75 8.42 9.23
CA PRO A 48 -1.02 9.69 9.20
C PRO A 48 -0.68 10.16 7.77
N THR A 49 -1.16 11.35 7.42
CA THR A 49 -0.97 11.99 6.11
C THR A 49 0.51 12.12 5.72
N ASP A 50 1.36 12.51 6.66
CA ASP A 50 2.80 12.68 6.42
C ASP A 50 3.47 11.37 6.02
N GLN A 51 3.05 10.25 6.61
CA GLN A 51 3.59 8.93 6.30
C GLN A 51 3.15 8.45 4.92
N ILE A 52 1.90 8.70 4.53
CA ILE A 52 1.38 8.42 3.18
C ILE A 52 2.20 9.20 2.14
N ALA A 53 2.36 10.52 2.35
CA ALA A 53 3.11 11.39 1.45
C ALA A 53 4.57 10.94 1.30
N ARG A 54 5.25 10.62 2.41
CA ARG A 54 6.62 10.09 2.39
C ARG A 54 6.72 8.77 1.61
N CYS A 55 5.75 7.88 1.71
CA CYS A 55 5.75 6.64 0.92
C CYS A 55 5.68 6.91 -0.58
N LEU A 56 4.77 7.79 -1.01
CA LEU A 56 4.55 8.10 -2.44
C LEU A 56 5.69 8.92 -3.06
N THR A 57 6.46 9.64 -2.25
CA THR A 57 7.57 10.50 -2.67
C THR A 57 8.96 9.86 -2.50
N GLY A 58 9.03 8.57 -2.19
CA GLY A 58 10.31 7.82 -2.13
C GLY A 58 11.01 7.79 -0.77
N HIS A 59 10.37 8.33 0.27
CA HIS A 59 10.90 8.44 1.63
C HIS A 59 10.30 7.40 2.59
N ALA A 60 9.83 6.25 2.07
CA ALA A 60 9.12 5.21 2.83
C ALA A 60 9.88 4.70 4.08
N LYS A 61 11.23 4.70 4.07
CA LYS A 61 12.03 4.32 5.25
C LYS A 61 11.79 5.22 6.47
N SER A 62 11.37 6.46 6.26
CA SER A 62 11.11 7.45 7.31
C SER A 62 9.60 7.63 7.60
N ALA A 63 8.76 6.76 7.05
CA ALA A 63 7.30 6.87 7.08
C ALA A 63 6.65 5.96 8.12
N GLY A 64 7.34 5.64 9.22
CA GLY A 64 6.80 4.84 10.32
C GLY A 64 6.20 3.50 9.86
N ASP A 65 5.05 3.15 10.43
CA ASP A 65 4.38 1.87 10.18
C ASP A 65 3.77 1.76 8.78
N VAL A 66 3.31 2.89 8.21
CA VAL A 66 2.90 2.93 6.80
C VAL A 66 4.11 2.61 5.91
N GLY A 67 5.25 3.19 6.23
CA GLY A 67 6.53 2.91 5.57
C GLY A 67 6.95 1.45 5.64
N LEU A 68 6.78 0.81 6.80
CA LEU A 68 7.05 -0.62 6.99
C LEU A 68 6.20 -1.48 6.04
N GLY A 69 4.88 -1.27 6.04
CA GLY A 69 3.97 -2.00 5.15
C GLY A 69 4.25 -1.76 3.67
N PHE A 70 4.53 -0.51 3.31
CA PHE A 70 4.84 -0.11 1.94
C PHE A 70 6.12 -0.77 1.42
N ARG A 71 7.17 -0.79 2.23
CA ARG A 71 8.43 -1.49 1.91
C ARG A 71 8.23 -2.99 1.83
N PHE A 72 7.51 -3.58 2.79
CA PHE A 72 7.18 -5.00 2.80
C PHE A 72 6.48 -5.43 1.50
N ALA A 73 5.44 -4.72 1.08
CA ALA A 73 4.71 -5.04 -0.14
C ALA A 73 5.60 -4.92 -1.39
N ASN A 74 6.40 -3.85 -1.51
CA ASN A 74 7.33 -3.72 -2.64
C ASN A 74 8.35 -4.87 -2.67
N ALA A 75 8.93 -5.23 -1.52
CA ALA A 75 9.86 -6.34 -1.41
C ALA A 75 9.19 -7.68 -1.76
N ALA A 76 7.97 -7.92 -1.28
CA ALA A 76 7.22 -9.14 -1.57
C ALA A 76 6.85 -9.27 -3.06
N ILE A 77 6.50 -8.16 -3.71
CA ILE A 77 6.15 -8.15 -5.14
C ILE A 77 7.39 -8.37 -6.01
N ALA A 78 8.53 -7.79 -5.63
CA ALA A 78 9.77 -7.86 -6.39
C ALA A 78 10.68 -9.05 -6.04
N ASP A 79 10.28 -9.90 -5.09
CA ASP A 79 11.13 -10.94 -4.49
C ASP A 79 12.48 -10.39 -3.98
N ALA A 80 12.43 -9.26 -3.27
CA ALA A 80 13.61 -8.52 -2.85
C ALA A 80 14.28 -9.12 -1.59
N PRO A 81 15.62 -9.05 -1.47
CA PRO A 81 16.36 -9.66 -0.36
C PRO A 81 15.94 -9.21 1.04
N GLU A 82 15.45 -7.98 1.20
CA GLU A 82 15.01 -7.44 2.49
C GLU A 82 13.64 -7.96 2.97
N LEU A 83 12.94 -8.77 2.15
CA LEU A 83 11.60 -9.27 2.48
C LEU A 83 11.57 -10.00 3.82
N GLU A 84 12.54 -10.87 4.10
CA GLU A 84 12.58 -11.66 5.33
C GLU A 84 12.70 -10.77 6.58
N MET A 85 13.56 -9.75 6.51
CA MET A 85 13.73 -8.77 7.60
C MET A 85 12.42 -8.01 7.86
N LEU A 86 11.75 -7.54 6.81
CA LEU A 86 10.50 -6.80 6.92
C LEU A 86 9.35 -7.67 7.44
N ARG A 87 9.31 -8.93 7.00
CA ARG A 87 8.35 -9.94 7.47
C ARG A 87 8.49 -10.15 8.97
N GLU A 88 9.70 -10.43 9.44
CA GLU A 88 9.94 -10.68 10.87
C GLU A 88 9.66 -9.42 11.70
N GLU A 89 9.99 -8.23 11.22
CA GLU A 89 9.65 -6.99 11.92
C GLU A 89 8.13 -6.83 12.12
N ILE A 90 7.32 -7.06 11.07
CA ILE A 90 5.85 -7.02 11.16
C ILE A 90 5.34 -8.07 12.15
N LYS A 91 5.87 -9.30 12.06
CA LYS A 91 5.45 -10.43 12.89
C LYS A 91 5.76 -10.18 14.37
N THR A 92 6.97 -9.71 14.70
CA THR A 92 7.39 -9.41 16.07
C THR A 92 6.58 -8.27 16.68
N ARG A 93 6.32 -7.19 15.93
CA ARG A 93 5.66 -5.99 16.47
C ARG A 93 4.14 -6.12 16.51
N PHE A 94 3.54 -6.76 15.51
CA PHE A 94 2.08 -6.75 15.30
C PHE A 94 1.44 -8.14 15.33
N GLY A 95 2.22 -9.21 15.20
CA GLY A 95 1.77 -10.60 15.26
C GLY A 95 1.47 -11.22 13.89
N GLU A 96 1.28 -12.53 13.88
CA GLU A 96 1.05 -13.33 12.65
C GLU A 96 -0.12 -12.82 11.80
N THR A 97 -1.24 -12.47 12.46
CA THR A 97 -2.45 -11.98 11.78
C THR A 97 -2.21 -10.67 11.03
N ALA A 98 -1.31 -9.82 11.53
CA ALA A 98 -0.93 -8.58 10.85
C ALA A 98 -0.08 -8.87 9.60
N LEU A 99 0.83 -9.83 9.67
CA LEU A 99 1.60 -10.29 8.51
C LEU A 99 0.68 -10.87 7.42
N VAL A 100 -0.31 -11.67 7.80
CA VAL A 100 -1.32 -12.20 6.86
C VAL A 100 -2.09 -11.07 6.19
N ALA A 101 -2.54 -10.06 6.95
CA ALA A 101 -3.24 -8.90 6.40
C ALA A 101 -2.37 -8.07 5.45
N ALA A 102 -1.11 -7.81 5.82
CA ALA A 102 -0.16 -7.12 4.95
C ALA A 102 0.12 -7.92 3.67
N SER A 103 0.16 -9.26 3.76
CA SER A 103 0.37 -10.14 2.60
C SER A 103 -0.81 -10.12 1.65
N PHE A 104 -2.05 -10.18 2.16
CA PHE A 104 -3.26 -10.02 1.34
C PHE A 104 -3.33 -8.63 0.69
N ALA A 105 -2.93 -7.58 1.42
CA ALA A 105 -2.86 -6.24 0.86
C ALA A 105 -1.83 -6.14 -0.28
N ALA A 106 -0.62 -6.68 -0.06
CA ALA A 106 0.46 -6.69 -1.04
C ALA A 106 0.08 -7.43 -2.33
N SER A 107 -0.64 -8.54 -2.22
CA SER A 107 -1.04 -9.34 -3.38
C SER A 107 -2.29 -8.81 -4.11
N SER A 108 -3.21 -8.15 -3.40
CA SER A 108 -4.52 -7.76 -3.95
C SER A 108 -4.62 -6.32 -4.45
N GLY A 109 -3.77 -5.40 -3.97
CA GLY A 109 -3.88 -3.97 -4.29
C GLY A 109 -3.82 -3.63 -5.79
N ARG A 110 -3.13 -4.44 -6.60
CA ARG A 110 -3.08 -4.29 -8.07
C ARG A 110 -4.24 -4.90 -8.86
N ILE A 111 -5.15 -5.65 -8.23
CA ILE A 111 -6.25 -6.35 -8.93
C ILE A 111 -7.10 -5.37 -9.75
N TYR A 112 -7.62 -4.30 -9.11
CA TYR A 112 -8.44 -3.31 -9.80
C TYR A 112 -7.66 -2.49 -10.84
N PRO A 113 -6.43 -2.00 -10.55
CA PRO A 113 -5.57 -1.40 -11.57
C PRO A 113 -5.41 -2.26 -12.84
N VAL A 114 -5.07 -3.53 -12.67
CA VAL A 114 -4.89 -4.47 -13.79
C VAL A 114 -6.21 -4.70 -14.52
N LEU A 115 -7.29 -4.98 -13.79
CA LEU A 115 -8.60 -5.22 -14.37
C LEU A 115 -9.09 -4.03 -15.20
N LYS A 116 -9.02 -2.81 -14.65
CA LYS A 116 -9.43 -1.59 -15.35
C LYS A 116 -8.63 -1.40 -16.63
N ARG A 117 -7.30 -1.59 -16.57
CA ARG A 117 -6.43 -1.46 -17.74
C ARG A 117 -6.77 -2.49 -18.81
N SER A 118 -6.97 -3.75 -18.43
CA SER A 118 -7.34 -4.83 -19.36
C SER A 118 -8.70 -4.59 -20.04
N LEU A 119 -9.61 -3.87 -19.39
CA LEU A 119 -10.91 -3.49 -19.94
C LEU A 119 -10.90 -2.15 -20.72
N GLY A 120 -9.75 -1.51 -20.87
CA GLY A 120 -9.62 -0.23 -21.59
C GLY A 120 -9.89 1.03 -20.76
N PHE A 121 -10.05 0.90 -19.44
CA PHE A 121 -10.28 2.02 -18.50
C PHE A 121 -8.99 2.48 -17.78
N GLY A 122 -7.82 2.12 -18.28
CA GLY A 122 -6.53 2.47 -17.66
C GLY A 122 -6.22 3.97 -17.76
N GLN A 123 -5.94 4.60 -16.61
CA GLN A 123 -5.50 6.00 -16.53
C GLN A 123 -4.26 6.08 -15.63
N ALA A 124 -3.10 6.34 -16.24
CA ALA A 124 -1.85 6.51 -15.52
C ALA A 124 -1.66 7.99 -15.17
N CYS A 125 -2.30 8.43 -14.09
CA CYS A 125 -2.07 9.75 -13.50
C CYS A 125 -1.00 9.64 -12.40
N SER A 126 0.01 10.51 -12.43
CA SER A 126 1.07 10.56 -11.40
C SER A 126 0.79 11.59 -10.31
N LEU A 127 -0.36 12.27 -10.32
CA LEU A 127 -0.75 13.24 -9.31
C LEU A 127 -1.86 12.65 -8.44
N VAL A 128 -1.65 12.70 -7.13
CA VAL A 128 -2.58 12.25 -6.09
C VAL A 128 -2.71 13.38 -5.08
N THR A 129 -3.93 13.71 -4.68
CA THR A 129 -4.23 14.73 -3.68
C THR A 129 -4.23 14.11 -2.29
N ILE A 130 -3.53 14.72 -1.34
CA ILE A 130 -3.52 14.32 0.06
C ILE A 130 -3.87 15.56 0.89
N GLN A 131 -5.02 15.57 1.58
CA GLN A 131 -5.52 16.75 2.32
C GLN A 131 -5.44 18.04 1.47
N ASP A 132 -5.99 18.00 0.26
CA ASP A 132 -5.99 19.11 -0.72
C ASP A 132 -4.63 19.50 -1.32
N GLU A 133 -3.53 18.86 -0.89
CA GLU A 133 -2.20 19.09 -1.48
C GLU A 133 -1.89 18.09 -2.61
N PRO A 134 -1.56 18.55 -3.82
CA PRO A 134 -1.17 17.65 -4.91
C PRO A 134 0.25 17.10 -4.69
N VAL A 135 0.36 15.78 -4.66
CA VAL A 135 1.61 15.02 -4.51
C VAL A 135 1.92 14.27 -5.81
N LYS A 136 3.13 14.47 -6.33
CA LYS A 136 3.65 13.68 -7.44
C LYS A 136 4.11 12.31 -6.95
N VAL A 137 3.40 11.27 -7.40
CA VAL A 137 3.71 9.87 -7.10
C VAL A 137 4.91 9.42 -7.93
N LEU A 138 5.91 8.86 -7.26
CA LEU A 138 7.01 8.19 -7.95
C LEU A 138 6.55 6.86 -8.55
N ARG A 139 6.80 6.68 -9.84
CA ARG A 139 6.63 5.38 -10.49
C ARG A 139 7.68 4.40 -9.99
N GLN A 140 7.28 3.14 -9.85
CA GLN A 140 8.20 2.02 -9.73
C GLN A 140 8.82 1.78 -11.12
N THR A 141 10.14 1.95 -11.22
CA THR A 141 10.96 1.47 -12.35
C THR A 141 11.40 0.05 -12.10
#